data_AF-A0A670K8U9-F1
#
_entry.id   AF-A0A670K8U9-F1
#
_cell.length_a   1.000
_cell.length_b   1.000
_cell.length_c   1.000
_cell.angle_alpha   90.00
_cell.angle_beta   90.00
_cell.angle_gamma   90.00
#
_symmetry.space_group_name_H-M   'P 1'
#
loop_
_entity.id
_entity.type
_entity.pdbx_description
1 polymer ?
#
loop_
_entity_poly.entity_id
_entity_poly.type
_entity_poly.pdbx_seq_one_letter_code
_entity_poly.pdbx_strand_id
1 'polypeptide(L)'
;KNNLQSCLLISSPTIPSKNSFNCILYPKSLPQWGHSLSDKPLVFQFVDWVLRGISQVMFVSNPLSGLLMLAGFLVQSPWITLTCCTGVIVSTLTALILCQERSAIAAGLYGYNGVLVGMLMAVFSDKGEYYWWLLLPVALMSMTCPIFTSALASVFSKWDLPVFTLPFNLALSMFVAATGPHNPFFPSTLIQPVASVPNITWWEAEASLVRAISNARISQPREFIRRGEHSRHSCLPLPPAVWSNSCW
;
A
#
# COMPACT_ATOMS: atom_id res chain seq x y z
N LYS A 1 -15.88 5.95 -60.33
CA LYS A 1 -17.10 6.78 -60.39
C LYS A 1 -17.90 6.44 -59.14
N ASN A 2 -17.64 7.11 -58.01
CA ASN A 2 -18.29 8.38 -57.61
C ASN A 2 -19.77 8.10 -57.29
N ASN A 3 -20.37 8.52 -56.18
CA ASN A 3 -19.95 9.36 -55.06
C ASN A 3 -21.13 9.40 -54.07
N LEU A 4 -20.80 9.47 -52.78
CA LEU A 4 -21.30 10.40 -51.77
C LEU A 4 -22.82 10.65 -51.54
N GLN A 5 -23.06 10.87 -50.24
CA GLN A 5 -24.11 11.63 -49.55
C GLN A 5 -25.31 10.83 -49.06
N SER A 6 -25.48 10.58 -47.76
CA SER A 6 -25.41 11.41 -46.55
C SER A 6 -26.82 11.66 -46.00
N CYS A 7 -26.93 11.38 -44.70
CA CYS A 7 -27.68 12.12 -43.69
C CYS A 7 -28.93 11.47 -43.09
N LEU A 8 -28.79 11.24 -41.77
CA LEU A 8 -29.76 11.52 -40.72
C LEU A 8 -30.99 10.61 -40.60
N LEU A 9 -30.86 9.60 -39.72
CA LEU A 9 -31.80 9.47 -38.61
C LEU A 9 -31.02 9.20 -37.29
N ILE A 10 -31.22 10.12 -36.37
CA ILE A 10 -30.74 10.19 -35.00
C ILE A 10 -31.66 9.33 -34.12
N SER A 11 -31.10 8.81 -33.01
CA SER A 11 -31.78 8.49 -31.73
C SER A 11 -31.91 7.01 -31.34
N SER A 12 -30.84 6.46 -30.76
CA SER A 12 -30.92 5.74 -29.48
C SER A 12 -29.55 5.70 -28.82
N PRO A 13 -29.41 6.12 -27.54
CA PRO A 13 -28.13 6.09 -26.85
C PRO A 13 -27.86 4.65 -26.42
N THR A 14 -27.05 3.93 -27.20
CA THR A 14 -26.47 2.69 -26.73
C THR A 14 -25.47 3.02 -25.61
N ILE A 15 -25.85 2.64 -24.40
CA ILE A 15 -25.04 2.57 -23.19
C ILE A 15 -23.65 2.04 -23.57
N PRO A 16 -22.55 2.81 -23.40
CA PRO A 16 -21.23 2.29 -23.69
C PRO A 16 -20.94 1.15 -22.72
N SER A 17 -20.48 0.02 -23.27
CA SER A 17 -20.23 -1.19 -22.52
C SER A 17 -19.22 -0.95 -21.40
N LYS A 18 -19.46 -1.58 -20.24
CA LYS A 18 -18.63 -1.53 -19.02
C LYS A 18 -17.16 -1.97 -19.23
N ASN A 19 -16.76 -2.35 -20.43
CA ASN A 19 -15.46 -2.96 -20.72
C ASN A 19 -14.43 -1.97 -21.29
N SER A 20 -14.83 -0.76 -21.71
CA SER A 20 -13.90 0.16 -22.37
C SER A 20 -13.06 1.00 -21.39
N PHE A 21 -13.57 1.27 -20.17
CA PHE A 21 -12.89 2.14 -19.19
C PHE A 21 -11.82 1.43 -18.35
N ASN A 22 -11.86 0.10 -18.26
CA ASN A 22 -10.78 -0.69 -17.64
C ASN A 22 -9.46 -0.65 -18.44
N CYS A 23 -9.42 -0.03 -19.61
CA CYS A 23 -8.17 0.13 -20.38
C CYS A 23 -7.43 1.45 -20.10
N ILE A 24 -8.07 2.44 -19.45
CA ILE A 24 -7.50 3.80 -19.32
C ILE A 24 -6.81 4.01 -17.95
N LEU A 25 -7.22 3.29 -16.91
CA LEU A 25 -6.62 3.37 -15.55
C LEU A 25 -5.61 2.26 -15.23
N TYR A 26 -5.41 1.29 -16.12
CA TYR A 26 -4.45 0.20 -15.94
C TYR A 26 -3.24 0.43 -16.86
N PRO A 27 -2.11 0.96 -16.36
CA PRO A 27 -0.86 0.71 -17.06
C PRO A 27 -0.72 -0.82 -17.10
N LYS A 28 -0.65 -1.39 -18.30
CA LYS A 28 -0.41 -2.83 -18.53
C LYS A 28 0.89 -3.22 -17.83
N SER A 29 0.83 -3.57 -16.55
CA SER A 29 1.95 -4.15 -15.83
C SER A 29 2.13 -5.57 -16.35
N LEU A 30 3.14 -5.74 -17.22
CA LEU A 30 3.68 -7.00 -17.78
C LEU A 30 2.64 -8.06 -18.19
N PRO A 31 2.34 -8.19 -19.50
CA PRO A 31 1.57 -9.32 -20.05
C PRO A 31 2.21 -10.70 -19.81
N GLN A 32 3.50 -10.74 -19.44
CA GLN A 32 4.29 -11.98 -19.43
C GLN A 32 4.08 -12.84 -18.17
N TRP A 33 3.79 -12.23 -17.00
CA TRP A 33 3.59 -12.97 -15.75
C TRP A 33 2.14 -13.39 -15.51
N GLY A 34 1.16 -12.58 -15.96
CA GLY A 34 -0.26 -12.87 -15.78
C GLY A 34 -0.72 -14.10 -16.56
N HIS A 35 -0.25 -14.28 -17.80
CA HIS A 35 -0.57 -15.47 -18.60
C HIS A 35 0.06 -16.75 -18.02
N SER A 36 1.23 -16.67 -17.39
CA SER A 36 1.94 -17.84 -16.83
C SER A 36 1.34 -18.37 -15.52
N LEU A 37 0.57 -17.56 -14.79
CA LEU A 37 -0.07 -17.94 -13.52
C LEU A 37 -1.49 -18.50 -13.69
N SER A 38 -2.15 -18.25 -14.83
CA SER A 38 -3.53 -18.71 -15.08
C SER A 38 -3.65 -20.24 -15.14
N ASP A 39 -2.55 -20.93 -15.47
CA ASP A 39 -2.49 -22.40 -15.58
C ASP A 39 -2.05 -23.07 -14.26
N LYS A 40 -1.80 -22.29 -13.20
CA LYS A 40 -1.29 -22.80 -11.92
C LYS A 40 -2.41 -23.12 -10.91
N PRO A 41 -2.15 -23.95 -9.89
CA PRO A 41 -3.12 -24.26 -8.84
C PRO A 41 -3.69 -23.01 -8.18
N LEU A 42 -4.96 -23.06 -7.78
CA LEU A 42 -5.69 -21.96 -7.13
C LEU A 42 -4.91 -21.31 -5.98
N VAL A 43 -4.17 -22.11 -5.21
CA VAL A 43 -3.36 -21.64 -4.07
C VAL A 43 -2.29 -20.65 -4.51
N PHE A 44 -1.60 -20.90 -5.62
CA PHE A 44 -0.57 -19.98 -6.12
C PHE A 44 -1.19 -18.67 -6.65
N GLN A 45 -2.35 -18.76 -7.29
CA GLN A 45 -3.09 -17.57 -7.72
C GLN A 45 -3.55 -16.74 -6.52
N PHE A 46 -4.07 -17.39 -5.48
CA PHE A 46 -4.49 -16.72 -4.26
C PHE A 46 -3.32 -16.02 -3.55
N VAL A 47 -2.16 -16.67 -3.46
CA VAL A 47 -0.94 -16.05 -2.90
C VAL A 47 -0.51 -14.84 -3.74
N ASP A 48 -0.56 -14.93 -5.07
CA ASP A 48 -0.28 -13.78 -5.96
C ASP A 48 -1.23 -12.62 -5.71
N TRP A 49 -2.54 -12.89 -5.58
CA TRP A 49 -3.55 -11.86 -5.28
C TRP A 49 -3.33 -11.21 -3.92
N VAL A 50 -2.95 -11.99 -2.91
CA VAL A 50 -2.62 -11.49 -1.57
C VAL A 50 -1.38 -10.61 -1.60
N LEU A 51 -0.30 -11.03 -2.26
CA LEU A 51 0.94 -10.24 -2.38
C LEU A 51 0.70 -8.94 -3.16
N ARG A 52 -0.08 -8.99 -4.25
CA ARG A 52 -0.51 -7.79 -4.98
C ARG A 52 -1.39 -6.89 -4.11
N GLY A 53 -2.26 -7.46 -3.28
CA GLY A 53 -3.05 -6.72 -2.30
C GLY A 53 -2.18 -5.95 -1.31
N ILE A 54 -1.06 -6.54 -0.87
CA ILE A 54 -0.09 -5.86 0.01
C ILE A 54 0.58 -4.70 -0.72
N SER A 55 1.05 -4.88 -1.95
CA SER A 55 1.70 -3.81 -2.71
C SER A 55 0.76 -2.67 -3.13
N GLN A 56 -0.54 -2.98 -3.28
CA GLN A 56 -1.55 -2.00 -3.67
C GLN A 56 -1.80 -0.91 -2.62
N VAL A 57 -1.32 -1.09 -1.38
CA VAL A 57 -1.30 -0.01 -0.38
C VAL A 57 -0.53 1.22 -0.90
N MET A 58 0.50 1.00 -1.74
CA MET A 58 1.27 2.05 -2.41
C MET A 58 0.90 2.21 -3.89
N PHE A 59 -0.29 1.75 -4.30
CA PHE A 59 -0.77 1.76 -5.69
C PHE A 59 0.07 0.94 -6.69
N VAL A 60 0.79 -0.07 -6.20
CA VAL A 60 1.59 -0.97 -7.04
C VAL A 60 0.91 -2.33 -7.14
N SER A 61 0.70 -2.86 -8.35
CA SER A 61 0.23 -4.25 -8.54
C SER A 61 1.39 -5.17 -8.91
N ASN A 62 2.28 -5.43 -7.95
CA ASN A 62 3.45 -6.30 -8.15
C ASN A 62 3.67 -7.21 -6.93
N PRO A 63 3.58 -8.54 -7.06
CA PRO A 63 3.74 -9.46 -5.95
C PRO A 63 5.14 -9.39 -5.30
N LEU A 64 6.19 -9.06 -6.07
CA LEU A 64 7.54 -8.91 -5.52
C LEU A 64 7.63 -7.67 -4.60
N SER A 65 7.00 -6.57 -5.01
CA SER A 65 6.88 -5.39 -4.14
C SER A 65 6.09 -5.71 -2.87
N GLY A 66 5.05 -6.54 -2.99
CA GLY A 66 4.26 -7.01 -1.85
C GLY A 66 5.10 -7.84 -0.87
N LEU A 67 5.97 -8.71 -1.38
CA LEU A 67 6.89 -9.49 -0.57
C LEU A 67 7.91 -8.61 0.16
N LEU A 68 8.46 -7.60 -0.52
CA LEU A 68 9.36 -6.62 0.10
C LEU A 68 8.66 -5.81 1.20
N MET A 69 7.41 -5.38 0.97
CA MET A 69 6.62 -4.70 1.99
C MET A 69 6.30 -5.61 3.17
N LEU A 70 5.96 -6.87 2.92
CA LEU A 70 5.74 -7.86 3.98
C LEU A 70 6.98 -8.07 4.84
N ALA A 71 8.17 -8.13 4.22
CA ALA A 71 9.44 -8.18 4.96
C ALA A 71 9.66 -6.91 5.80
N GLY A 72 9.32 -5.73 5.27
CA GLY A 72 9.36 -4.47 6.02
C GLY A 72 8.45 -4.48 7.25
N PHE A 73 7.22 -5.01 7.12
CA PHE A 73 6.32 -5.18 8.26
C PHE A 73 6.88 -6.15 9.30
N LEU A 74 7.50 -7.25 8.85
CA LEU A 74 8.12 -8.23 9.77
C LEU A 74 9.26 -7.63 10.58
N VAL A 75 10.07 -6.76 9.96
CA VAL A 75 11.14 -6.02 10.66
C VAL A 75 10.55 -5.04 11.67
N GLN A 76 9.42 -4.41 11.36
CA GLN A 76 8.75 -3.48 12.27
C GLN A 76 8.12 -4.18 13.48
N SER A 77 7.29 -5.21 13.23
CA SER A 77 6.68 -6.05 14.26
C SER A 77 6.06 -7.30 13.61
N PRO A 78 6.43 -8.52 14.05
CA PRO A 78 5.78 -9.74 13.60
C PRO A 78 4.28 -9.77 13.90
N TRP A 79 3.84 -9.12 14.98
CA TRP A 79 2.43 -9.03 15.35
C TRP A 79 1.62 -8.19 14.35
N ILE A 80 2.13 -7.01 13.98
CA ILE A 80 1.49 -6.16 12.97
C ILE A 80 1.45 -6.88 11.62
N THR A 81 2.50 -7.61 11.27
CA THR A 81 2.52 -8.41 10.04
C THR A 81 1.42 -9.45 10.03
N LEU A 82 1.25 -10.18 11.15
CA LEU A 82 0.20 -11.18 11.29
C LEU A 82 -1.19 -10.57 11.08
N THR A 83 -1.49 -9.43 11.72
CA THR A 83 -2.80 -8.77 11.56
C THR A 83 -3.01 -8.23 10.15
N CYS A 84 -1.96 -7.70 9.50
CA CYS A 84 -1.99 -7.34 8.08
C CYS A 84 -2.32 -8.53 7.19
N CYS A 85 -1.66 -9.68 7.42
CA CYS A 85 -1.91 -10.93 6.70
C CYS A 85 -3.35 -11.42 6.90
N THR A 86 -3.85 -11.41 8.15
CA THR A 86 -5.25 -11.74 8.43
C THR A 86 -6.20 -10.84 7.66
N GLY A 87 -5.96 -9.52 7.67
CA GLY A 87 -6.82 -8.57 7.00
C GLY A 87 -6.87 -8.75 5.48
N VAL A 88 -5.71 -8.88 4.82
CA VAL A 88 -5.66 -9.07 3.36
C VAL A 88 -6.27 -10.41 2.93
N ILE A 89 -6.02 -11.50 3.67
CA ILE A 89 -6.57 -12.82 3.36
C ILE A 89 -8.08 -12.78 3.49
N VAL A 90 -8.61 -12.27 4.61
CA VAL A 90 -10.04 -12.22 4.86
C VAL A 90 -10.74 -11.29 3.87
N SER A 91 -10.17 -10.13 3.56
CA SER A 91 -10.76 -9.20 2.59
C SER A 91 -10.80 -9.79 1.17
N THR A 92 -9.71 -10.45 0.75
CA THR A 92 -9.63 -11.12 -0.56
C THR A 92 -10.61 -12.30 -0.65
N LEU A 93 -10.69 -13.14 0.39
CA LEU A 93 -11.67 -14.23 0.46
C LEU A 93 -13.11 -13.69 0.43
N THR A 94 -13.38 -12.61 1.15
CA THR A 94 -14.70 -11.98 1.15
C THR A 94 -15.07 -11.47 -0.23
N ALA A 95 -14.14 -10.85 -0.96
CA ALA A 95 -14.38 -10.43 -2.35
C ALA A 95 -14.70 -11.61 -3.27
N LEU A 96 -14.05 -12.77 -3.06
CA LEU A 96 -14.38 -14.00 -3.80
C LEU A 96 -15.77 -14.54 -3.46
N ILE A 97 -16.14 -14.57 -2.18
CA ILE A 97 -17.47 -15.01 -1.71
C ILE A 97 -18.58 -14.09 -2.24
N LEU A 98 -18.32 -12.78 -2.28
CA LEU A 98 -19.24 -11.79 -2.83
C LEU A 98 -19.20 -11.71 -4.36
N CYS A 99 -18.55 -12.66 -5.05
CA CYS A 99 -18.45 -12.75 -6.50
C CYS A 99 -18.02 -11.42 -7.15
N GLN A 100 -17.08 -10.69 -6.52
CA GLN A 100 -16.55 -9.46 -7.08
C GLN A 100 -15.73 -9.75 -8.34
N GLU A 101 -15.50 -8.69 -9.11
CA GLU A 101 -14.88 -8.76 -10.42
C GLU A 101 -13.46 -9.36 -10.33
N ARG A 102 -13.24 -10.48 -11.03
CA ARG A 102 -12.01 -11.28 -10.86
C ARG A 102 -10.74 -10.52 -11.28
N SER A 103 -10.79 -9.60 -12.25
CA SER A 103 -9.60 -8.86 -12.64
C SER A 103 -9.19 -7.84 -11.57
N ALA A 104 -10.14 -7.17 -10.91
CA ALA A 104 -9.87 -6.32 -9.75
C ALA A 104 -9.33 -7.11 -8.55
N ILE A 105 -9.86 -8.32 -8.28
CA ILE A 105 -9.29 -9.21 -7.25
C ILE A 105 -7.85 -9.60 -7.61
N ALA A 106 -7.62 -10.00 -8.86
CA ALA A 106 -6.29 -10.40 -9.32
C ALA A 106 -5.30 -9.23 -9.32
N ALA A 107 -5.76 -8.00 -9.52
CA ALA A 107 -4.95 -6.80 -9.40
C ALA A 107 -4.65 -6.40 -7.94
N GLY A 108 -5.28 -7.03 -6.94
CA GLY A 108 -5.12 -6.76 -5.51
C GLY A 108 -6.01 -5.64 -4.97
N LEU A 109 -6.97 -5.13 -5.74
CA LEU A 109 -7.77 -3.95 -5.38
C LEU A 109 -8.73 -4.17 -4.21
N TYR A 110 -9.08 -5.43 -3.93
CA TYR A 110 -9.90 -5.80 -2.78
C TYR A 110 -9.08 -6.23 -1.55
N GLY A 111 -7.74 -6.25 -1.65
CA GLY A 111 -6.86 -6.71 -0.56
C GLY A 111 -6.27 -5.58 0.29
N TYR A 112 -5.86 -4.47 -0.34
CA TYR A 112 -5.05 -3.43 0.34
C TYR A 112 -5.77 -2.72 1.49
N ASN A 113 -7.09 -2.50 1.37
CA ASN A 113 -7.88 -1.92 2.45
C ASN A 113 -7.88 -2.85 3.69
N GLY A 114 -7.91 -4.16 3.49
CA GLY A 114 -7.78 -5.15 4.58
C GLY A 114 -6.40 -5.12 5.26
N VAL A 115 -5.32 -4.92 4.50
CA VAL A 115 -3.96 -4.73 5.05
C VAL A 115 -3.94 -3.56 6.03
N LEU A 116 -4.46 -2.40 5.61
CA LEU A 116 -4.49 -1.18 6.42
C LEU A 116 -5.37 -1.33 7.67
N VAL A 117 -6.52 -2.01 7.55
CA VAL A 117 -7.39 -2.33 8.70
C VAL A 117 -6.61 -3.16 9.72
N GLY A 118 -6.00 -4.27 9.29
CA GLY A 118 -5.22 -5.13 10.18
C GLY A 118 -4.06 -4.40 10.85
N MET A 119 -3.33 -3.57 10.09
CA MET A 119 -2.22 -2.78 10.60
C MET A 119 -2.67 -1.81 11.71
N LEU A 120 -3.64 -0.95 11.41
CA LEU A 120 -3.99 0.14 12.31
C LEU A 120 -4.87 -0.29 13.48
N MET A 121 -5.62 -1.39 13.35
CA MET A 121 -6.24 -2.01 14.51
C MET A 121 -5.23 -2.57 15.51
N ALA A 122 -4.08 -3.09 15.03
CA ALA A 122 -2.98 -3.50 15.91
C ALA A 122 -2.30 -2.29 16.56
N VAL A 123 -2.03 -1.23 15.78
CA VAL A 123 -1.38 -0.01 16.27
C VAL A 123 -2.23 0.73 17.31
N PHE A 124 -3.54 0.82 17.10
CA PHE A 124 -4.44 1.51 18.02
C PHE A 124 -4.96 0.64 19.17
N SER A 125 -4.49 -0.60 19.33
CA SER A 125 -4.90 -1.44 20.44
C SER A 125 -4.11 -1.12 21.71
N ASP A 126 -4.81 -0.87 22.82
CA ASP A 126 -4.18 -0.60 24.12
C ASP A 126 -3.76 -1.90 24.86
N LYS A 127 -4.11 -3.07 24.33
CA LYS A 127 -3.74 -4.38 24.91
C LYS A 127 -2.30 -4.81 24.61
N GLY A 128 -1.59 -4.09 23.75
CA GLY A 128 -0.23 -4.41 23.32
C GLY A 128 -0.14 -5.52 22.27
N GLU A 129 1.07 -6.03 22.05
CA GLU A 129 1.32 -7.07 21.05
C GLU A 129 0.80 -8.45 21.48
N TYR A 130 0.49 -9.31 20.50
CA TYR A 130 0.04 -10.69 20.68
C TYR A 130 -1.26 -10.89 21.47
N TYR A 131 -2.13 -9.88 21.51
CA TYR A 131 -3.51 -10.04 21.97
C TYR A 131 -4.35 -10.78 20.91
N TRP A 132 -4.30 -12.12 20.92
CA TRP A 132 -4.92 -12.99 19.90
C TRP A 132 -6.41 -12.74 19.63
N TRP A 133 -7.16 -12.30 20.64
CA TRP A 133 -8.56 -11.93 20.47
C TRP A 133 -8.78 -10.82 19.45
N LEU A 134 -7.77 -9.96 19.21
CA LEU A 134 -7.82 -8.89 18.21
C LEU A 134 -7.98 -9.40 16.77
N LEU A 135 -7.57 -10.65 16.48
CA LEU A 135 -7.74 -11.22 15.15
C LEU A 135 -9.22 -11.34 14.74
N LEU A 136 -10.12 -11.53 15.71
CA LEU A 136 -11.55 -11.63 15.45
C LEU A 136 -12.14 -10.31 14.91
N PRO A 137 -12.02 -9.16 15.60
CA PRO A 137 -12.49 -7.91 15.03
C PRO A 137 -11.69 -7.50 13.79
N VAL A 138 -10.38 -7.81 13.68
CA VAL A 138 -9.62 -7.58 12.43
C VAL A 138 -10.25 -8.31 11.25
N ALA A 139 -10.60 -9.59 11.42
CA ALA A 139 -11.28 -10.36 10.39
C ALA A 139 -12.64 -9.72 10.04
N LEU A 140 -13.49 -9.45 11.03
CA LEU A 140 -14.81 -8.85 10.81
C LEU A 140 -14.75 -7.51 10.07
N MET A 141 -13.86 -6.61 10.48
CA MET A 141 -13.69 -5.31 9.83
C MET A 141 -13.07 -5.44 8.43
N SER A 142 -12.23 -6.45 8.21
CA SER A 142 -11.68 -6.71 6.87
C SER A 142 -12.72 -7.28 5.90
N MET A 143 -13.74 -7.98 6.40
CA MET A 143 -14.90 -8.44 5.61
C MET A 143 -15.77 -7.28 5.13
N THR A 144 -15.82 -6.15 5.85
CA THR A 144 -16.61 -4.98 5.41
C THR A 144 -15.91 -4.19 4.31
N CYS A 145 -14.59 -4.32 4.16
CA CYS A 145 -13.82 -3.58 3.15
C CYS A 145 -14.29 -3.80 1.70
N PRO A 146 -14.53 -5.04 1.22
CA PRO A 146 -15.09 -5.25 -0.11
C PRO A 146 -16.50 -4.69 -0.26
N ILE A 147 -17.32 -4.76 0.79
CA ILE A 147 -18.69 -4.21 0.81
C ILE A 147 -18.65 -2.70 0.62
N PHE A 148 -17.82 -1.99 1.40
CA PHE A 148 -17.63 -0.55 1.26
C PHE A 148 -17.00 -0.18 -0.08
N THR A 149 -16.04 -0.96 -0.56
CA THR A 149 -15.42 -0.78 -1.88
C THR A 149 -16.48 -0.80 -2.97
N SER A 150 -17.37 -1.80 -2.99
CA SER A 150 -18.41 -1.93 -4.01
C SER A 150 -19.49 -0.84 -3.90
N ALA A 151 -19.86 -0.46 -2.67
CA ALA A 151 -20.80 0.64 -2.44
C ALA A 151 -20.23 1.99 -2.92
N LEU A 152 -18.99 2.30 -2.55
CA LEU A 152 -18.31 3.54 -2.96
C LEU A 152 -18.04 3.56 -4.46
N ALA A 153 -17.63 2.44 -5.06
CA ALA A 153 -17.42 2.33 -6.50
C ALA A 153 -18.71 2.61 -7.28
N SER A 154 -19.87 2.19 -6.77
CA SER A 154 -21.17 2.47 -7.40
C SER A 154 -21.52 3.97 -7.41
N VAL A 155 -21.04 4.73 -6.41
CA VAL A 155 -21.22 6.18 -6.35
C VAL A 155 -20.17 6.89 -7.21
N PHE A 156 -18.90 6.53 -7.05
CA PHE A 156 -17.77 7.21 -7.69
C PHE A 156 -17.58 6.91 -9.17
N SER A 157 -18.11 5.77 -9.65
CA SER A 157 -18.14 5.46 -11.08
C SER A 157 -18.88 6.50 -11.92
N LYS A 158 -19.72 7.35 -11.32
CA LYS A 158 -20.35 8.49 -12.02
C LYS A 158 -19.37 9.61 -12.37
N TRP A 159 -18.22 9.67 -11.70
CA TRP A 159 -17.18 10.68 -11.86
C TRP A 159 -15.83 10.08 -12.27
N ASP A 160 -15.80 8.79 -12.63
CA ASP A 160 -14.57 8.03 -12.93
C ASP A 160 -13.49 8.12 -11.83
N LEU A 161 -13.92 8.26 -10.56
CA LEU A 161 -13.01 8.37 -9.43
C LEU A 161 -12.72 6.99 -8.79
N PRO A 162 -11.46 6.70 -8.43
CA PRO A 162 -11.13 5.52 -7.66
C PRO A 162 -11.55 5.68 -6.19
N VAL A 163 -11.82 4.56 -5.51
CA VAL A 163 -12.26 4.56 -4.10
C VAL A 163 -11.15 4.90 -3.09
N PHE A 164 -9.89 4.80 -3.50
CA PHE A 164 -8.72 4.94 -2.62
C PHE A 164 -8.88 4.16 -1.30
N THR A 165 -8.34 4.69 -0.21
CA THR A 165 -8.36 4.06 1.12
C THR A 165 -9.63 4.40 1.93
N LEU A 166 -10.68 4.93 1.29
CA LEU A 166 -11.94 5.25 1.97
C LEU A 166 -12.62 4.04 2.63
N PRO A 167 -12.65 2.83 2.01
CA PRO A 167 -13.18 1.63 2.66
C PRO A 167 -12.48 1.33 3.99
N PHE A 168 -11.14 1.39 3.99
CA PHE A 168 -10.33 1.23 5.20
C PHE A 168 -10.64 2.31 6.25
N ASN A 169 -10.68 3.58 5.88
CA ASN A 169 -10.92 4.68 6.82
C ASN A 169 -12.31 4.58 7.46
N LEU A 170 -13.33 4.22 6.68
CA LEU A 170 -14.68 4.01 7.19
C LEU A 170 -14.75 2.83 8.16
N ALA A 171 -14.14 1.70 7.80
CA ALA A 171 -14.07 0.53 8.67
C ALA A 171 -13.32 0.84 9.98
N LEU A 172 -12.13 1.42 9.90
CA LEU A 172 -11.34 1.75 11.09
C LEU A 172 -12.08 2.75 12.00
N SER A 173 -12.64 3.81 11.43
CA SER A 173 -13.39 4.82 12.21
C SER A 173 -14.60 4.20 12.90
N MET A 174 -15.33 3.32 12.19
CA MET A 174 -16.45 2.58 12.77
C MET A 174 -16.00 1.67 13.92
N PHE A 175 -14.88 0.96 13.77
CA PHE A 175 -14.33 0.09 14.81
C PHE A 175 -13.89 0.88 16.06
N VAL A 176 -13.12 1.95 15.87
CA VAL A 176 -12.64 2.79 16.97
C VAL A 176 -13.80 3.50 17.68
N ALA A 177 -14.82 3.96 16.94
CA ALA A 177 -16.02 4.55 17.53
C ALA A 177 -16.86 3.52 18.30
N ALA A 178 -16.95 2.27 17.83
CA ALA A 178 -17.73 1.22 18.48
C ALA A 178 -17.05 0.66 19.74
N THR A 179 -15.72 0.61 19.76
CA THR A 179 -14.96 0.11 20.90
C THR A 179 -14.60 1.23 21.87
N GLY A 180 -13.86 2.23 21.40
CA GLY A 180 -13.33 3.31 22.21
C GLY A 180 -12.32 2.86 23.27
N PRO A 181 -11.83 3.79 24.11
CA PRO A 181 -10.82 3.49 25.13
C PRO A 181 -11.33 2.66 26.32
N HIS A 182 -12.64 2.68 26.56
CA HIS A 182 -13.26 2.07 27.74
C HIS A 182 -13.87 0.69 27.47
N ASN A 183 -13.64 0.10 26.29
CA ASN A 183 -14.15 -1.24 26.00
C ASN A 183 -13.42 -2.28 26.86
N PRO A 184 -14.14 -3.20 27.55
CA PRO A 184 -13.48 -4.22 28.37
C PRO A 184 -12.64 -5.22 27.56
N PHE A 185 -13.05 -5.51 26.32
CA PHE A 185 -12.41 -6.53 25.48
C PHE A 185 -11.41 -5.95 24.48
N PHE A 186 -11.76 -4.83 23.83
CA PHE A 186 -10.97 -4.24 22.75
C PHE A 186 -10.72 -2.73 22.99
N PRO A 187 -10.05 -2.35 24.08
CA PRO A 187 -9.77 -0.93 24.34
C PRO A 187 -8.84 -0.37 23.27
N SER A 188 -9.23 0.77 22.70
CA SER A 188 -8.41 1.54 21.77
C SER A 188 -7.55 2.57 22.52
N THR A 189 -6.38 2.91 21.97
CA THR A 189 -5.51 3.96 22.53
C THR A 189 -6.27 5.27 22.69
N LEU A 190 -6.10 5.94 23.83
CA LEU A 190 -6.79 7.18 24.15
C LEU A 190 -6.22 8.34 23.32
N ILE A 191 -6.98 8.80 22.33
CA ILE A 191 -6.65 9.98 21.51
C ILE A 191 -7.35 11.20 22.10
N GLN A 192 -6.59 12.17 22.60
CA GLN A 192 -7.12 13.41 23.18
C GLN A 192 -6.86 14.62 22.28
N PRO A 193 -7.77 15.61 22.26
CA PRO A 193 -7.50 16.88 21.60
C PRO A 193 -6.35 17.60 22.31
N VAL A 194 -5.56 18.36 21.54
CA VAL A 194 -4.48 19.19 22.09
C VAL A 194 -5.10 20.26 22.98
N ALA A 195 -4.84 20.17 24.30
CA ALA A 195 -5.46 21.04 25.30
C ALA A 195 -4.69 22.35 25.53
N SER A 196 -3.41 22.41 25.14
CA SER A 196 -2.56 23.58 25.32
C SER A 196 -1.53 23.68 24.20
N VAL A 197 -1.02 24.90 23.98
CA VAL A 197 0.04 25.14 22.99
C VAL A 197 1.31 24.40 23.45
N PRO A 198 1.89 23.50 22.64
CA PRO A 198 3.13 22.81 23.01
C PRO A 198 4.27 23.81 23.12
N ASN A 199 5.08 23.68 24.17
CA ASN A 199 6.30 24.47 24.32
C ASN A 199 7.38 23.92 23.37
N ILE A 200 7.53 24.54 22.20
CA ILE A 200 8.49 24.13 21.17
C ILE A 200 9.77 24.96 21.31
N THR A 201 10.82 24.32 21.81
CA THR A 201 12.20 24.83 21.90
C THR A 201 12.98 24.46 20.64
N TRP A 202 12.97 25.33 19.62
CA TRP A 202 13.59 25.07 18.31
C TRP A 202 15.06 24.62 18.38
N TRP A 203 15.83 25.14 19.33
CA TRP A 203 17.23 24.74 19.55
C TRP A 203 17.38 23.25 19.95
N GLU A 204 16.44 22.69 20.71
CA GLU A 204 16.48 21.26 21.08
C GLU A 204 16.15 20.36 19.90
N ALA A 205 15.27 20.82 18.99
CA ALA A 205 14.98 20.13 17.75
C ALA A 205 16.21 20.09 16.84
N GLU A 206 16.91 21.20 16.67
CA GLU A 206 18.16 21.27 15.90
C GLU A 206 19.27 20.42 16.53
N ALA A 207 19.45 20.48 17.84
CA ALA A 207 20.45 19.68 18.56
C ALA A 207 20.19 18.17 18.43
N SER A 208 18.93 17.75 18.45
CA SER A 208 18.54 16.35 18.24
C SER A 208 18.85 15.89 16.82
N LEU A 209 18.61 16.74 15.83
CA LEU A 209 18.91 16.47 14.42
C LEU A 209 20.41 16.34 14.18
N VAL A 210 21.21 17.24 14.75
CA VAL A 210 22.69 17.18 14.68
C VAL A 210 23.23 15.93 15.39
N ARG A 211 22.69 15.54 16.55
CA ARG A 211 23.06 14.29 17.23
C ARG A 211 22.71 13.07 16.41
N ALA A 212 21.52 13.02 15.80
CA ALA A 212 21.11 11.92 14.94
C ALA A 212 22.03 11.79 13.70
N ILE A 213 22.38 12.91 13.05
CA ILE A 213 23.32 12.94 11.93
C ILE A 213 24.73 12.51 12.36
N SER A 214 25.20 12.97 13.53
CA SER A 214 26.50 12.58 14.08
C SER A 214 26.54 11.07 14.36
N ASN A 215 25.52 10.54 15.02
CA ASN A 215 25.43 9.11 15.33
C ASN A 215 25.31 8.25 14.06
N ALA A 216 24.55 8.70 13.06
CA ALA A 216 24.47 8.03 11.76
C ALA A 216 25.80 8.06 10.99
N ARG A 217 26.58 9.15 11.11
CA ARG A 217 27.92 9.28 10.51
C ARG A 217 28.95 8.37 11.19
N ILE A 218 28.77 8.06 12.48
CA ILE A 218 29.65 7.15 13.23
C ILE A 218 29.36 5.66 12.90
N SER A 219 28.12 5.32 12.51
CA SER A 219 27.71 3.96 12.12
C SER A 219 28.10 3.54 10.68
N GLN A 220 28.84 4.37 9.94
CA GLN A 220 29.52 3.97 8.70
C GLN A 220 31.03 3.75 9.00
N PRO A 221 31.43 2.64 9.63
CA PRO A 221 32.84 2.39 9.90
C PRO A 221 33.54 2.06 8.57
N ARG A 222 34.22 3.05 7.99
CA ARG A 222 35.59 2.98 7.44
C ARG A 222 36.04 1.71 6.68
N GLU A 223 35.16 0.97 6.02
CA GLU A 223 35.54 -0.18 5.17
C GLU A 223 35.85 0.25 3.72
N PHE A 224 35.37 1.41 3.27
CA PHE A 224 35.60 1.86 1.89
C PHE A 224 37.01 2.43 1.63
N ILE A 225 37.70 2.94 2.65
CA ILE A 225 39.05 3.52 2.46
C ILE A 225 40.17 2.45 2.50
N ARG A 226 39.93 1.26 3.07
CA ARG A 226 40.98 0.21 3.13
C ARG A 226 41.09 -0.66 1.86
N ARG A 227 40.14 -0.58 0.91
CA ARG A 227 40.24 -1.25 -0.40
C ARG A 227 40.82 -0.38 -1.52
N GLY A 228 41.15 0.88 -1.26
CA GLY A 228 41.73 1.78 -2.27
C GLY A 228 43.26 1.81 -2.30
N GLU A 229 43.93 1.20 -1.31
CA GLU A 229 45.39 1.33 -1.12
C GLU A 229 46.20 0.12 -1.62
N HIS A 230 45.54 -0.95 -2.10
CA HIS A 230 46.21 -2.15 -2.59
C HIS A 230 46.29 -2.29 -4.12
N SER A 231 45.95 -1.23 -4.87
CA SER A 231 46.01 -1.21 -6.35
C SER A 231 46.73 0.01 -6.93
N ARG A 232 47.78 0.52 -6.27
CA ARG A 232 48.71 1.50 -6.87
C ARG A 232 50.03 0.87 -7.29
N HIS A 233 49.97 0.00 -8.30
CA HIS A 233 51.11 -0.26 -9.17
C HIS A 233 50.60 -0.53 -10.58
N SER A 234 50.41 0.54 -11.37
CA SER A 234 50.60 0.57 -12.83
C SER A 234 50.39 2.00 -13.31
N CYS A 235 51.44 2.55 -13.90
CA CYS A 235 51.56 3.92 -14.37
C CYS A 235 50.77 4.17 -15.67
N LEU A 236 50.25 5.39 -15.85
CA LEU A 236 50.19 6.08 -17.14
C LEU A 236 50.02 7.60 -16.88
N PRO A 237 50.85 8.48 -17.46
CA PRO A 237 50.72 9.92 -17.26
C PRO A 237 49.81 10.53 -18.33
N LEU A 238 48.84 11.37 -17.93
CA LEU A 238 48.11 12.27 -18.83
C LEU A 238 48.07 13.68 -18.22
N PRO A 239 48.08 14.74 -19.06
CA PRO A 239 48.57 16.09 -18.73
C PRO A 239 47.51 16.98 -18.04
N PRO A 240 47.90 18.16 -17.50
CA PRO A 240 47.05 18.93 -16.61
C PRO A 240 46.03 19.76 -17.39
N ALA A 241 44.76 19.66 -17.05
CA ALA A 241 43.73 20.56 -17.56
C ALA A 241 42.77 21.00 -16.46
N VAL A 242 42.98 22.25 -16.04
CA VAL A 242 41.98 23.30 -15.78
C VAL A 242 40.87 22.98 -14.77
N TRP A 243 41.06 23.54 -13.57
CA TRP A 243 40.01 23.83 -12.61
C TRP A 243 38.95 24.75 -13.22
N SER A 244 37.68 24.34 -13.16
CA SER A 244 36.56 25.27 -13.22
C SER A 244 35.56 24.92 -12.13
N ASN A 245 35.55 25.77 -11.10
CA ASN A 245 34.48 25.88 -10.13
C ASN A 245 33.16 26.18 -10.84
N SER A 246 32.07 25.51 -10.46
CA SER A 246 30.73 26.10 -10.43
C SER A 246 29.81 25.22 -9.60
N CYS A 247 29.50 25.71 -8.41
CA CYS A 247 28.30 25.36 -7.67
C CYS A 247 27.05 25.68 -8.51
N TRP A 248 26.10 24.75 -8.52
CA TRP A 248 24.66 24.99 -8.43
C TRP A 248 24.06 23.88 -7.56
#